data_AF-S2L1F1-F1
#
_entry.id   AF-S2L1F1-F1
#
_cell.length_a   1.000
_cell.length_b   1.000
_cell.length_c   1.000
_cell.angle_alpha   90.00
_cell.angle_beta   90.00
_cell.angle_gamma   90.00
#
_symmetry.space_group_name_H-M   'P 1'
#
loop_
_entity.id
_entity.type
_entity.pdbx_description
1 polymer ?
#
loop_
_entity_poly.entity_id
_entity_poly.type
_entity_poly.pdbx_seq_one_letter_code
_entity_poly.pdbx_strand_id
1 'polypeptide(L)'
;MSNDSADLLYGRWAAEPAWCESDGEGTPITLSKGRFEGRENVCEMETSPVGESEWTAELQCSGEGMASSERLRMHVEDDAMTLTYLDRDGAVVSLTRCP
;
A
#
# COMPACT_ATOMS: atom_id res chain seq x y z
N MET A 1 -14.13 -1.15 -22.57
CA MET A 1 -13.00 -1.87 -21.94
C MET A 1 -12.74 -1.15 -20.64
N SER A 2 -13.33 -1.63 -19.56
CA SER A 2 -13.07 -1.06 -18.24
C SER A 2 -11.64 -1.43 -17.89
N ASN A 3 -10.72 -0.47 -17.99
CA ASN A 3 -9.42 -0.59 -17.35
C ASN A 3 -9.75 -0.45 -15.87
N ASP A 4 -9.91 -1.57 -15.16
CA ASP A 4 -10.20 -1.53 -13.73
C ASP A 4 -8.98 -0.87 -13.08
N SER A 5 -9.13 0.39 -12.65
CA SER A 5 -8.08 1.18 -12.02
C SER A 5 -7.41 0.40 -10.88
N ALA A 6 -8.16 -0.50 -10.25
CA ALA A 6 -7.70 -1.43 -9.22
C ALA A 6 -6.49 -2.30 -9.65
N ASP A 7 -6.34 -2.60 -10.94
CA ASP A 7 -5.19 -3.35 -11.48
C ASP A 7 -3.88 -2.56 -11.34
N LEU A 8 -3.96 -1.22 -11.28
CA LEU A 8 -2.79 -0.36 -11.01
C LEU A 8 -2.39 -0.41 -9.53
N LEU A 9 -3.35 -0.53 -8.61
CA LEU A 9 -3.07 -0.47 -7.17
C LEU A 9 -2.44 -1.78 -6.65
N TYR A 10 -2.98 -2.92 -7.07
CA TYR A 10 -2.60 -4.21 -6.51
C TYR A 10 -1.25 -4.71 -7.03
N GLY A 11 -0.56 -5.46 -6.19
CA GLY A 11 0.77 -5.99 -6.47
C GLY A 11 1.73 -5.80 -5.30
N ARG A 12 3.00 -6.07 -5.57
CA ARG A 12 4.11 -5.90 -4.62
C ARG A 12 4.79 -4.56 -4.86
N TRP A 13 5.07 -3.86 -3.77
CA TRP A 13 5.64 -2.52 -3.79
C TRP A 13 6.75 -2.42 -2.75
N ALA A 14 7.82 -1.69 -3.06
CA ALA A 14 8.95 -1.51 -2.15
C ALA A 14 9.48 -0.08 -2.18
N ALA A 15 10.02 0.44 -1.09
CA ALA A 15 10.61 1.79 -1.09
C ALA A 15 11.93 1.84 -1.87
N GLU A 16 12.61 0.69 -2.04
CA GLU A 16 13.79 0.54 -2.87
C GLU A 16 13.64 -0.71 -3.76
N PRO A 17 14.08 -0.69 -5.03
CA PRO A 17 14.01 -1.85 -5.91
C PRO A 17 14.70 -3.10 -5.33
N ALA A 18 15.80 -2.92 -4.59
CA ALA A 18 16.54 -4.01 -3.96
C ALA A 18 15.73 -4.73 -2.87
N TRP A 19 14.71 -4.09 -2.30
CA TRP A 19 13.84 -4.68 -1.27
C TRP A 19 12.68 -5.47 -1.86
N CYS A 20 12.58 -5.60 -3.18
CA CYS A 20 11.60 -6.50 -3.81
C CYS A 20 11.95 -7.98 -3.58
N GLU A 21 13.18 -8.28 -3.18
CA GLU A 21 13.62 -9.62 -2.77
C GLU A 21 13.48 -9.79 -1.25
N SER A 22 13.21 -11.02 -0.78
CA SER A 22 12.91 -11.34 0.62
C SER A 22 14.08 -11.20 1.60
N ASP A 23 15.29 -10.96 1.07
CA ASP A 23 16.55 -11.12 1.80
C ASP A 23 17.24 -9.76 2.06
N GLY A 24 16.58 -8.65 1.71
CA GLY A 24 17.07 -7.28 1.91
C GLY A 24 16.84 -6.74 3.33
N GLU A 25 17.45 -5.59 3.63
CA GLU A 25 17.23 -4.85 4.89
C GLU A 25 15.79 -4.34 5.03
N GLY A 26 15.11 -4.08 3.89
CA GLY A 26 13.69 -3.78 3.84
C GLY A 26 12.85 -4.97 3.33
N THR A 27 11.53 -4.81 3.44
CA THR A 27 10.56 -5.83 3.00
C THR A 27 9.52 -5.14 2.13
N PRO A 28 9.11 -5.75 1.00
CA PRO A 28 8.08 -5.17 0.18
C PRO A 28 6.73 -5.28 0.90
N ILE A 29 5.83 -4.35 0.61
CA ILE A 29 4.42 -4.52 0.94
C ILE A 29 3.70 -5.24 -0.19
N THR A 30 2.65 -5.99 0.15
CA THR A 30 1.72 -6.56 -0.82
C THR A 30 0.36 -5.94 -0.63
N LEU A 31 -0.17 -5.33 -1.69
CA LEU A 31 -1.53 -4.82 -1.75
C LEU A 31 -2.36 -5.78 -2.58
N SER A 32 -3.42 -6.30 -1.98
CA SER A 32 -4.43 -7.11 -2.67
C SER A 32 -5.83 -6.64 -2.27
N LYS A 33 -6.85 -7.11 -2.99
CA LYS A 33 -8.23 -6.72 -2.71
C LYS A 33 -8.60 -7.09 -1.27
N GLY A 34 -8.91 -6.08 -0.46
CA GLY A 34 -9.30 -6.27 0.94
C GLY A 34 -8.13 -6.38 1.92
N ARG A 35 -6.87 -6.29 1.49
CA ARG A 35 -5.73 -6.67 2.33
C ARG A 35 -4.45 -5.88 2.06
N PHE A 36 -3.83 -5.41 3.13
CA PHE A 36 -2.51 -4.78 3.16
C PHE A 36 -1.56 -5.67 3.96
N GLU A 37 -0.43 -6.05 3.37
CA GLU A 37 0.58 -6.89 4.01
C GLU A 37 1.91 -6.16 4.03
N GLY A 38 2.34 -5.74 5.22
CA GLY A 38 3.69 -5.23 5.47
C GLY A 38 4.58 -6.29 6.09
N ARG A 39 5.78 -5.87 6.55
CA ARG A 39 6.75 -6.77 7.20
C ARG A 39 6.22 -7.44 8.46
N GLU A 40 5.64 -6.63 9.35
CA GLU A 40 5.25 -7.06 10.70
C GLU A 40 3.73 -7.07 10.89
N ASN A 41 2.98 -6.52 9.93
CA ASN A 41 1.55 -6.29 10.07
C ASN A 41 0.80 -6.78 8.83
N VAL A 42 -0.31 -7.45 9.09
CA VAL A 42 -1.33 -7.76 8.10
C VAL A 42 -2.59 -7.03 8.52
N CYS A 43 -3.17 -6.26 7.60
CA CYS A 43 -4.33 -5.44 7.85
C CYS A 43 -5.44 -5.76 6.85
N GLU A 44 -6.67 -5.75 7.34
CA GLU A 44 -7.83 -5.59 6.47
C GLU A 44 -7.75 -4.20 5.84
N MET A 45 -8.05 -4.09 4.55
CA MET A 45 -7.94 -2.86 3.79
C MET A 45 -9.19 -2.62 2.96
N GLU A 46 -9.92 -1.56 3.27
CA GLU A 46 -11.01 -1.08 2.43
C GLU A 46 -10.51 0.06 1.57
N THR A 47 -10.66 -0.05 0.24
CA THR A 47 -10.19 0.95 -0.71
C THR A 47 -11.37 1.63 -1.39
N SER A 48 -11.25 2.93 -1.65
CA SER A 48 -12.21 3.71 -2.42
C SER A 48 -11.46 4.51 -3.49
N PRO A 49 -11.78 4.36 -4.79
CA PRO A 49 -11.19 5.19 -5.83
C PRO A 49 -11.70 6.63 -5.69
N VAL A 50 -10.79 7.59 -5.79
CA VAL A 50 -11.11 9.04 -5.82
C VAL A 50 -10.70 9.70 -7.13
N GLY A 51 -10.01 8.96 -8.00
CA GLY A 51 -9.63 9.33 -9.36
C GLY A 51 -9.18 8.11 -10.17
N GLU A 52 -8.65 8.32 -11.37
CA GLU A 52 -8.18 7.23 -12.24
C GLU A 52 -6.95 6.49 -11.69
N SER A 53 -6.12 7.24 -10.96
CA SER A 53 -4.82 6.81 -10.39
C SER A 53 -4.72 7.13 -8.90
N GLU A 54 -5.84 7.39 -8.22
CA GLU A 54 -5.85 7.80 -6.83
C GLU A 54 -6.91 7.05 -6.01
N TRP A 55 -6.51 6.62 -4.82
CA TRP A 55 -7.36 5.90 -3.86
C TRP A 55 -7.17 6.45 -2.46
N THR A 56 -8.22 6.34 -1.66
CA THR A 56 -8.11 6.32 -0.21
C THR A 56 -8.24 4.90 0.30
N ALA A 57 -7.53 4.56 1.37
CA ALA A 57 -7.73 3.30 2.08
C ALA A 57 -7.90 3.52 3.58
N GLU A 58 -8.73 2.68 4.19
CA GLU A 58 -8.79 2.48 5.62
C GLU A 58 -8.20 1.11 5.94
N LEU A 59 -7.19 1.10 6.80
CA LEU A 59 -6.55 -0.11 7.31
C LEU A 59 -7.10 -0.43 8.69
N GLN A 60 -7.36 -1.71 8.93
CA GLN A 60 -7.60 -2.27 10.26
C GLN A 60 -6.57 -3.37 10.49
N CYS A 61 -5.55 -3.05 11.28
CA CYS A 61 -4.44 -3.94 11.57
C CYS A 61 -4.63 -4.59 12.93
N SER A 62 -4.41 -5.91 13.01
CA SER A 62 -4.42 -6.65 14.27
C SER A 62 -3.07 -7.32 14.51
N GLY A 63 -2.42 -7.05 15.64
CA GLY A 63 -1.14 -7.66 16.02
C GLY A 63 -0.95 -7.66 17.54
N GLU A 64 -0.47 -8.76 18.10
CA GLU A 64 -0.13 -8.91 19.53
C GLU A 64 -1.21 -8.43 20.53
N GLY A 65 -2.49 -8.62 20.20
CA GLY A 65 -3.61 -8.21 21.07
C GLY A 65 -3.98 -6.73 21.00
N MET A 66 -3.34 -5.97 20.10
CA MET A 66 -3.65 -4.58 19.80
C MET A 66 -4.29 -4.48 18.41
N ALA A 67 -5.36 -3.68 18.33
CA ALA A 67 -5.96 -3.27 17.07
C ALA A 67 -5.57 -1.81 16.81
N SER A 68 -5.13 -1.52 15.60
CA SER A 68 -4.87 -0.16 15.14
C SER A 68 -5.61 0.09 13.84
N SER A 69 -5.97 1.35 13.61
CA SER A 69 -6.55 1.79 12.35
C SER A 69 -5.74 2.94 11.79
N GLU A 70 -5.61 2.96 10.48
CA GLU A 70 -4.79 3.93 9.76
C GLU A 70 -5.40 4.25 8.41
N ARG A 71 -5.43 5.53 8.06
CA ARG A 71 -5.95 6.00 6.77
C ARG A 71 -4.83 6.42 5.84
N LEU A 72 -4.92 5.96 4.60
CA LEU A 72 -3.94 6.21 3.56
C LEU A 72 -4.59 6.96 2.39
N ARG A 73 -3.79 7.82 1.74
CA ARG A 73 -4.02 8.22 0.34
C ARG A 73 -2.91 7.60 -0.52
N MET A 74 -3.30 7.00 -1.63
CA MET A 74 -2.39 6.33 -2.57
C MET A 74 -2.58 6.93 -3.94
N HIS A 75 -1.48 7.30 -4.58
CA HIS A 75 -1.44 7.74 -5.97
C HIS A 75 -0.48 6.84 -6.75
N VAL A 76 -0.92 6.29 -7.88
CA VAL A 76 -0.11 5.40 -8.73
C VAL A 76 0.09 6.03 -10.10
N GLU A 77 1.35 6.21 -10.47
CA GLU A 77 1.78 6.68 -11.79
C GLU A 77 2.81 5.67 -12.32
N ASP A 78 2.47 4.96 -13.40
CA ASP A 78 3.25 3.86 -13.95
C ASP A 78 3.64 2.81 -12.89
N ASP A 79 4.94 2.68 -12.60
CA ASP A 79 5.53 1.78 -11.61
C ASP A 79 5.90 2.48 -10.30
N ALA A 80 5.42 3.71 -10.10
CA ALA A 80 5.62 4.47 -8.88
C ALA A 80 4.30 4.63 -8.11
N MET A 81 4.37 4.44 -6.79
CA MET A 81 3.29 4.73 -5.87
C MET A 81 3.73 5.74 -4.82
N THR A 82 2.93 6.78 -4.63
CA THR A 82 3.04 7.69 -3.48
C THR A 82 1.99 7.31 -2.45
N LEU A 83 2.43 6.94 -1.25
CA LEU A 83 1.59 6.56 -0.13
C LEU A 83 1.70 7.64 0.96
N THR A 84 0.57 8.27 1.27
CA THR A 84 0.48 9.32 2.30
C THR A 84 -0.30 8.79 3.50
N TYR A 85 0.35 8.74 4.66
CA TYR A 85 -0.25 8.39 5.95
C TYR A 85 -0.99 9.59 6.53
N LEU A 86 -2.32 9.57 6.44
CA LEU A 86 -3.14 10.72 6.82
C LEU A 86 -3.18 10.96 8.33
N ASP A 87 -2.99 9.89 9.12
CA ASP A 87 -3.01 9.94 10.59
C ASP A 87 -1.62 10.09 11.21
N ARG A 88 -0.56 10.16 10.39
CA ARG A 88 0.84 10.37 10.82
C ARG A 88 1.40 11.70 10.31
N ASP A 89 0.69 12.79 10.59
CA ASP A 89 1.05 14.15 10.13
C ASP A 89 1.27 14.28 8.61
N GLY A 90 0.60 13.43 7.83
CA GLY A 90 0.74 13.41 6.38
C GLY A 90 2.08 12.85 5.89
N ALA A 91 2.73 11.97 6.66
CA ALA A 91 3.98 11.34 6.25
C ALA A 91 3.85 10.66 4.88
N VAL A 92 4.83 10.87 4.01
CA VAL A 92 4.82 10.39 2.63
C VAL A 92 5.91 9.34 2.44
N VAL A 93 5.56 8.25 1.77
CA VAL A 93 6.48 7.21 1.33
C VAL A 93 6.32 7.00 -0.17
N SER A 94 7.43 7.00 -0.89
CA SER A 94 7.46 6.62 -2.30
C SER A 94 7.84 5.14 -2.40
N LEU A 95 7.11 4.42 -3.25
CA LEU A 95 7.32 3.00 -3.51
C LEU A 95 7.46 2.78 -5.02
N THR A 96 8.24 1.79 -5.39
CA THR A 96 8.35 1.26 -6.74
C THR A 96 7.61 -0.08 -6.82
N ARG A 97 7.03 -0.37 -7.97
CA ARG A 97 6.45 -1.69 -8.26
C ARG A 97 7.58 -2.72 -8.30
N CYS A 98 7.35 -3.85 -7.67
CA CYS A 98 8.22 -5.01 -7.79
C CYS A 98 7.84 -5.86 -9.02
N PRO A 99 8.82 -6.50 -9.68
CA PRO A 99 8.57 -7.38 -10.81
C PRO A 99 7.80 -8.65 -10.44
#